data_AF-A0A7C2TX96-F1
#
_entry.id   AF-A0A7C2TX96-F1
#
_cell.length_a   1.000
_cell.length_b   1.000
_cell.length_c   1.000
_cell.angle_alpha   90.00
_cell.angle_beta   90.00
_cell.angle_gamma   90.00
#
_symmetry.space_group_name_H-M   'P 1'
#
loop_
_entity.id
_entity.type
_entity.pdbx_description
1 polymer ?
#
loop_
_entity_poly.entity_id
_entity_poly.type
_entity_poly.pdbx_seq_one_letter_code
_entity_poly.pdbx_strand_id
1 'polypeptide(L)' 'MEQLTITLPTQIATQLRTVAKNSGVKPEDFLLASLQEKLAKLDAEFIHAMRYVLRKNAELYKRLA' A
#
# COMPACT_ATOMS: atom_id res chain seq x y z
N MET A 1 4.08 4.35 -18.94
CA MET A 1 2.80 3.79 -18.47
C MET A 1 2.87 2.30 -18.66
N GLU A 2 2.61 1.53 -17.60
CA GLU A 2 2.56 0.08 -17.68
C GLU A 2 1.12 -0.38 -17.48
N GLN A 3 0.70 -1.40 -18.22
CA GLN A 3 -0.64 -1.95 -18.14
C GLN A 3 -0.57 -3.34 -17.50
N LEU A 4 -1.28 -3.50 -16.39
CA LEU A 4 -1.38 -4.76 -15.67
C LEU A 4 -2.79 -5.34 -15.86
N THR A 5 -2.87 -6.59 -16.33
CA THR A 5 -4.13 -7.33 -16.41
C THR A 5 -4.22 -8.28 -15.23
N ILE A 6 -5.26 -8.13 -14.40
CA ILE A 6 -5.48 -8.97 -13.22
C ILE A 6 -6.76 -9.77 -13.41
N THR A 7 -6.66 -11.10 -13.31
CA THR A 7 -7.83 -11.98 -13.29
C THR A 7 -8.42 -12.00 -11.89
N LEU A 8 -9.64 -11.53 -11.75
CA LEU A 8 -10.36 -11.52 -10.47
C LEU A 8 -11.42 -12.63 -10.45
N PRO A 9 -11.68 -13.26 -9.29
CA PRO A 9 -12.86 -14.10 -9.13
C PRO A 9 -14.13 -13.31 -9.45
N THR A 10 -15.09 -13.94 -10.13
CA THR A 10 -16.32 -13.29 -10.60
C THR A 10 -17.06 -12.52 -9.51
N GLN A 11 -17.13 -13.10 -8.30
CA GLN A 11 -17.77 -12.46 -7.14
C GLN A 11 -17.10 -11.14 -6.76
N ILE A 12 -15.76 -11.12 -6.71
CA ILE A 12 -14.97 -9.94 -6.37
C ILE A 12 -15.09 -8.87 -7.47
N ALA A 13 -15.03 -9.27 -8.74
CA ALA A 13 -15.21 -8.35 -9.87
C ALA A 13 -16.61 -7.70 -9.87
N THR A 14 -17.65 -8.44 -9.47
CA THR A 14 -19.01 -7.90 -9.36
C THR A 14 -19.12 -6.92 -8.20
N GLN A 15 -18.59 -7.25 -7.03
CA GLN A 15 -18.57 -6.34 -5.87
C GLN A 15 -17.83 -5.04 -6.18
N LEU A 16 -16.65 -5.13 -6.80
CA LEU A 16 -15.86 -3.97 -7.20
C LEU A 16 -16.65 -3.06 -8.15
N ARG A 17 -17.31 -3.63 -9.16
CA ARG A 17 -18.14 -2.86 -10.11
C ARG A 17 -19.29 -2.16 -9.40
N THR A 18 -19.94 -2.81 -8.44
CA THR A 18 -21.02 -2.19 -7.65
C THR A 18 -20.51 -1.02 -6.82
N VAL A 19 -19.40 -1.19 -6.09
CA VAL A 19 -18.83 -0.14 -5.25
C VAL A 19 -18.36 1.05 -6.08
N ALA A 20 -17.66 0.78 -7.19
CA ALA A 20 -17.21 1.81 -8.11
C ALA A 20 -18.39 2.60 -8.70
N LYS A 21 -19.44 1.88 -9.16
CA LYS A 21 -20.67 2.50 -9.67
C LYS A 21 -21.36 3.39 -8.63
N ASN A 22 -21.48 2.91 -7.39
CA ASN A 22 -22.11 3.68 -6.30
C ASN A 22 -21.32 4.95 -5.95
N SER A 23 -20.01 4.92 -6.16
CA SER A 23 -19.11 6.05 -5.88
C SER A 23 -18.90 6.96 -7.11
N GLY A 24 -19.51 6.63 -8.25
CA GLY A 24 -19.39 7.41 -9.49
C GLY A 24 -18.00 7.34 -10.15
N VAL A 25 -17.16 6.36 -9.75
CA VAL A 25 -15.79 6.20 -10.26
C VAL A 25 -15.67 4.93 -11.10
N LYS A 26 -14.61 4.83 -11.91
CA LYS A 26 -14.32 3.58 -12.62
C LYS A 26 -13.73 2.54 -11.67
N PRO A 27 -13.99 1.25 -11.88
CA PRO A 27 -13.38 0.16 -11.11
C PRO A 27 -11.86 0.22 -11.07
N GLU A 28 -11.25 0.62 -12.18
CA GLU A 28 -9.80 0.76 -12.34
C GLU A 28 -9.25 1.90 -11.47
N ASP A 29 -9.94 3.04 -11.45
CA ASP A 29 -9.54 4.20 -10.65
C ASP A 29 -9.68 3.91 -9.15
N PHE A 30 -10.73 3.18 -8.76
CA PHE A 30 -10.92 2.72 -7.39
C PHE A 30 -9.81 1.77 -6.94
N LEU A 31 -9.47 0.77 -7.77
CA LEU A 31 -8.36 -0.15 -7.51
C LEU A 31 -7.03 0.59 -7.44
N LEU A 32 -6.78 1.55 -8.33
CA LEU A 32 -5.55 2.33 -8.36
C LEU A 32 -5.38 3.13 -7.07
N ALA A 33 -6.43 3.84 -6.63
CA ALA A 33 -6.40 4.60 -5.38
C ALA A 33 -6.11 3.70 -4.17
N SER A 34 -6.76 2.53 -4.10
CA SER A 34 -6.52 1.57 -3.02
C SER A 34 -5.10 1.01 -3.04
N LEU A 35 -4.55 0.71 -4.24
CA LEU A 35 -3.17 0.26 -4.39
C LEU A 35 -2.17 1.34 -3.97
N GLN A 36 -2.39 2.59 -4.37
CA GLN A 36 -1.53 3.72 -3.99
C GLN A 36 -1.50 3.92 -2.48
N GLU A 37 -2.65 3.89 -1.81
CA GLU A 37 -2.73 3.98 -0.35
C GLU A 37 -1.97 2.83 0.32
N LYS A 38 -2.14 1.60 -0.17
CA LYS A 38 -1.49 0.41 0.39
C LYS A 38 0.02 0.43 0.20
N LEU A 39 0.50 0.88 -0.96
CA LEU A 39 1.94 1.07 -1.23
C LEU A 39 2.53 2.17 -0.34
N ALA A 40 1.86 3.32 -0.23
CA ALA A 40 2.31 4.42 0.64
C ALA A 40 2.40 3.99 2.11
N LYS A 41 1.45 3.17 2.58
CA LYS A 41 1.49 2.60 3.94
C LYS A 41 2.68 1.67 4.14
N LEU A 42 2.97 0.79 3.18
CA LEU A 42 4.13 -0.12 3.25
C LEU A 42 5.45 0.67 3.33
N ASP A 43 5.58 1.74 2.54
CA ASP A 43 6.75 2.61 2.58
C ASP A 43 6.89 3.31 3.95
N ALA A 44 5.78 3.81 4.50
CA ALA A 44 5.78 4.46 5.81
C ALA A 44 6.17 3.48 6.94
N GLU A 45 5.63 2.26 6.93
CA GLU A 45 5.97 1.20 7.90
C GLU A 45 7.45 0.81 7.79
N PHE A 46 7.96 0.65 6.56
CA PHE A 46 9.37 0.37 6.33
C PHE A 46 10.27 1.49 6.87
N ILE A 47 9.98 2.75 6.53
CA ILE A 47 10.73 3.92 7.01
C ILE A 47 10.73 3.97 8.54
N HIS A 48 9.59 3.67 9.17
CA HIS A 48 9.48 3.64 10.62
C HIS A 48 10.40 2.58 11.24
N ALA A 49 10.34 1.34 10.73
CA ALA A 49 11.19 0.25 11.19
C ALA A 49 12.68 0.56 11.00
N MET A 50 13.07 1.09 9.84
CA MET A 50 14.44 1.52 9.55
C MET A 50 14.92 2.56 10.56
N ARG A 51 14.12 3.60 10.82
CA ARG A 51 14.47 4.65 11.79
C ARG A 51 14.62 4.10 13.20
N TYR A 52 13.77 3.17 13.59
CA TYR A 52 13.87 2.49 14.87
C TYR A 52 15.20 1.74 15.02
N VAL A 53 15.57 0.93 14.02
CA VAL A 53 16.83 0.17 14.02
C VAL A 53 18.04 1.09 14.06
N LEU A 54 18.08 2.12 13.22
CA LEU A 54 19.19 3.09 13.20
C LEU A 54 19.36 3.80 14.54
N ARG A 55 18.25 4.23 15.16
CA ARG A 55 18.28 4.85 16.49
C ARG A 55 18.82 3.88 17.54
N LYS A 56 18.36 2.63 17.54
CA LYS A 56 18.84 1.61 18.48
C LYS A 56 20.31 1.27 18.30
N ASN A 57 20.80 1.20 17.07
CA ASN A 57 22.22 1.02 16.81
C ASN A 57 23.05 2.22 17.30
N ALA A 58 22.60 3.45 17.06
CA ALA A 58 23.27 4.64 17.58
C ALA A 58 23.31 4.66 19.13
N GLU A 59 22.21 4.27 19.79
CA GLU A 59 22.16 4.11 21.25
C GLU A 59 23.15 3.04 21.74
N LEU A 60 23.27 1.92 21.01
CA LEU A 60 24.18 0.82 21.34
C LEU A 60 25.64 1.24 21.19
N TYR A 61 26.01 1.86 20.06
CA TYR A 61 27.38 2.36 19.84
C TYR A 61 27.78 3.41 20.87
N LYS A 62 26.87 4.29 21.29
CA LYS A 62 27.14 5.26 22.38
C LYS A 62 27.41 4.60 23.74
N ARG A 63 26.89 3.41 24.00
CA ARG A 63 27.10 2.68 25.25
C ARG A 63 28.39 1.86 25.26
N LEU A 64 28.94 1.58 24.08
CA LEU A 64 30.14 0.78 23.88
C LEU A 64 31.42 1.63 23.72
N ALA A 65 31.29 2.96 23.69
CA ALA A 65 32.37 3.93 23.57
C ALA A 65 32.67 4.59 24.91
#